data_AF-A0A4Z0J2C5-F1
#
_entry.id   AF-A0A4Z0J2C5-F1
#
_cell.length_a   1.000
_cell.length_b   1.000
_cell.length_c   1.000
_cell.angle_alpha   90.00
_cell.angle_beta   90.00
_cell.angle_gamma   90.00
#
_symmetry.space_group_name_H-M   'P 1'
#
loop_
_entity.id
_entity.type
_entity.pdbx_description
1 polymer ?
#
loop_
_entity_poly.entity_id
_entity_poly.type
_entity_poly.pdbx_seq_one_letter_code
_entity_poly.pdbx_strand_id
1 'polypeptide(L)'
;MDQNTNSFDALYNDAHEHRPLMRWDELLAFVRRFPQLAAFNAALIAQQRPTATFVETEDGWRERFGRSVEADATSMVILHPFGPVRFVYDIADTTGPELPTEVSTPFAAVGAPTWDGLHLVVATLRRKNLLPEHLPQTRSASVMLTRLLTELALIYSGHRGSRPELAVSAADPHVERSQVRFETECITWLIAGRIGLRAAATGSLKGYLKHGELMPPVSRDRVLHTVNAIERLFGGALAFGTAVRHEMPSLFDLDEQLAV
;
A
#
# COMPACT_ATOMS: atom_id res chain seq x y z
N MET A 1 23.34 -5.98 11.48
CA MET A 1 22.98 -5.15 10.31
C MET A 1 23.19 -5.98 9.07
N ASP A 2 22.11 -6.48 8.45
CA ASP A 2 22.23 -6.95 7.06
C ASP A 2 22.55 -5.72 6.21
N GLN A 3 23.81 -5.61 5.78
CA GLN A 3 24.21 -4.63 4.78
C GLN A 3 23.71 -5.11 3.42
N ASN A 4 22.40 -5.03 3.21
CA ASN A 4 21.83 -5.21 1.90
C ASN A 4 22.09 -3.91 1.12
N THR A 5 23.21 -3.88 0.39
CA THR A 5 23.64 -2.78 -0.49
C THR A 5 22.63 -2.46 -1.61
N ASN A 6 21.65 -3.36 -1.83
CA ASN A 6 20.57 -3.20 -2.80
C ASN A 6 19.21 -2.86 -2.13
N SER A 7 19.22 -2.27 -0.94
CA SER A 7 18.01 -1.85 -0.23
C SER A 7 17.59 -0.43 -0.61
N PHE A 8 16.31 -0.11 -0.43
CA PHE A 8 15.82 1.26 -0.60
C PHE A 8 16.49 2.24 0.40
N ASP A 9 16.91 1.75 1.56
CA ASP A 9 17.68 2.53 2.54
C ASP A 9 19.10 2.85 2.03
N ALA A 10 19.77 1.92 1.33
CA ALA A 10 21.06 2.17 0.70
C ALA A 10 20.96 3.25 -0.40
N LEU A 11 19.92 3.19 -1.24
CA LEU A 11 19.63 4.24 -2.23
C LEU A 11 19.49 5.61 -1.56
N TYR A 12 18.78 5.66 -0.41
CA TYR A 12 18.62 6.91 0.34
C TYR A 12 19.91 7.45 0.92
N ASN A 13 20.78 6.58 1.42
CA ASN A 13 22.04 6.97 2.01
C ASN A 13 23.07 7.41 0.95
N ASP A 14 23.10 6.77 -0.22
CA ASP A 14 24.07 7.04 -1.30
C ASP A 14 23.74 8.31 -2.11
N ALA A 15 22.46 8.63 -2.32
CA ALA A 15 22.06 9.74 -3.19
C ALA A 15 22.38 11.14 -2.61
N HIS A 16 22.72 11.21 -1.31
CA HIS A 16 23.02 12.46 -0.62
C HIS A 16 24.15 13.28 -1.24
N GLU A 17 25.03 12.68 -2.05
CA GLU A 17 26.18 13.37 -2.63
C GLU A 17 25.87 14.15 -3.93
N HIS A 18 24.84 13.79 -4.71
CA HIS A 18 24.64 14.34 -6.06
C HIS A 18 23.19 14.70 -6.44
N ARG A 19 22.16 14.14 -5.79
CA ARG A 19 20.75 14.46 -6.06
C ARG A 19 19.89 14.25 -4.81
N PRO A 20 19.24 15.29 -4.25
CA PRO A 20 18.35 15.10 -3.12
C PRO A 20 17.16 14.22 -3.56
N LEU A 21 16.99 13.08 -2.90
CA LEU A 21 15.81 12.23 -3.08
C LEU A 21 14.58 12.90 -2.47
N MET A 22 13.41 12.43 -2.89
CA MET A 22 12.13 12.86 -2.31
C MET A 22 12.15 12.66 -0.78
N ARG A 23 11.63 13.62 -0.01
CA ARG A 23 11.55 13.45 1.44
C ARG A 23 10.62 12.28 1.80
N TRP A 24 10.87 11.59 2.91
CA TRP A 24 10.13 10.37 3.26
C TRP A 24 8.62 10.60 3.38
N ASP A 25 8.20 11.74 3.94
CA ASP A 25 6.80 12.16 4.03
C ASP A 25 6.14 12.33 2.64
N GLU A 26 6.85 12.96 1.71
CA GLU A 26 6.40 13.15 0.33
C GLU A 26 6.35 11.81 -0.42
N LEU A 27 7.32 10.92 -0.19
CA LEU A 27 7.35 9.59 -0.77
C LEU A 27 6.18 8.74 -0.27
N LEU A 28 5.90 8.76 1.03
CA LEU A 28 4.75 8.06 1.60
C LEU A 28 3.44 8.55 0.97
N ALA A 29 3.27 9.88 0.83
CA ALA A 29 2.11 10.46 0.16
C ALA A 29 2.01 10.04 -1.31
N PHE A 30 3.14 9.99 -2.02
CA PHE A 30 3.20 9.49 -3.39
C PHE A 30 2.79 8.01 -3.46
N VAL A 31 3.41 7.14 -2.68
CA VAL A 31 3.12 5.69 -2.72
C VAL A 31 1.66 5.41 -2.37
N ARG A 32 1.09 6.19 -1.45
CA ARG A 32 -0.31 6.07 -1.04
C ARG A 32 -1.31 6.30 -2.18
N ARG A 33 -1.00 7.20 -3.14
CA ARG A 33 -1.89 7.53 -4.27
C ARG A 33 -1.73 6.61 -5.49
N PHE A 34 -0.86 5.60 -5.43
CA PHE A 34 -0.59 4.65 -6.53
C PHE A 34 -1.00 3.20 -6.22
N PRO A 35 -2.27 2.89 -5.92
CA PRO A 35 -2.70 1.53 -5.56
C PRO A 35 -2.63 0.51 -6.72
N GLN A 36 -2.54 0.98 -7.97
CA GLN A 36 -2.39 0.15 -9.17
C GLN A 36 -1.00 -0.50 -9.29
N LEU A 37 0.00 0.03 -8.58
CA LEU A 37 1.34 -0.55 -8.50
C LEU A 37 1.61 -1.12 -7.11
N ALA A 38 2.49 -2.11 -7.03
CA ALA A 38 3.13 -2.46 -5.76
C ALA A 38 3.79 -1.21 -5.13
N ALA A 39 3.70 -1.06 -3.81
CA ALA A 39 4.23 0.09 -3.08
C ALA A 39 5.71 0.39 -3.38
N PHE A 40 6.53 -0.66 -3.51
CA PHE A 40 7.94 -0.50 -3.90
C PHE A 40 8.09 0.06 -5.32
N ASN A 41 7.33 -0.42 -6.30
CA ASN A 41 7.35 0.11 -7.66
C ASN A 41 6.83 1.56 -7.70
N ALA A 42 5.80 1.88 -6.92
CA ALA A 42 5.35 3.27 -6.77
C ALA A 42 6.45 4.16 -6.19
N ALA A 43 7.24 3.67 -5.22
CA ALA A 43 8.38 4.40 -4.67
C ALA A 43 9.49 4.63 -5.71
N LEU A 44 9.77 3.65 -6.59
CA LEU A 44 10.72 3.81 -7.69
C LEU A 44 10.25 4.85 -8.71
N ILE A 45 8.96 4.88 -9.05
CA ILE A 45 8.40 5.91 -9.92
C ILE A 45 8.53 7.28 -9.28
N ALA A 46 8.29 7.41 -7.97
CA ALA A 46 8.40 8.68 -7.25
C ALA A 46 9.81 9.31 -7.39
N GLN A 47 10.87 8.50 -7.36
CA GLN A 47 12.25 8.99 -7.52
C GLN A 47 12.60 9.36 -8.96
N GLN A 48 11.95 8.73 -9.94
CA GLN A 48 12.17 9.01 -11.36
C GLN A 48 11.37 10.24 -11.81
N ARG A 49 10.09 10.31 -11.43
CA ARG A 49 9.16 11.37 -11.80
C ARG A 49 8.17 11.68 -10.66
N PRO A 50 8.51 12.60 -9.75
CA PRO A 50 7.64 13.04 -8.65
C PRO A 50 6.24 13.53 -9.08
N THR A 51 6.14 14.05 -10.31
CA THR A 51 4.90 14.57 -10.91
C THR A 51 4.03 13.51 -11.56
N ALA A 52 4.48 12.26 -11.66
CA ALA A 52 3.69 11.20 -12.26
C ALA A 52 2.36 11.05 -11.50
N THR A 53 1.27 10.79 -12.23
CA THR A 53 -0.09 10.72 -11.68
C THR A 53 -0.75 9.37 -11.91
N PHE A 54 -0.51 8.76 -13.06
CA PHE A 54 -0.95 7.43 -13.40
C PHE A 54 -0.01 6.88 -14.46
N VAL A 55 0.53 5.68 -14.23
CA VAL A 55 1.51 5.08 -15.14
C VAL A 55 1.03 3.72 -15.62
N GLU A 56 1.36 3.41 -16.87
CA GLU A 56 1.11 2.11 -17.46
C GLU A 56 2.11 1.80 -18.58
N THR A 57 2.22 0.53 -18.95
CA THR A 57 2.95 0.06 -20.12
C THR A 57 2.33 0.59 -21.41
N GLU A 58 3.11 0.69 -22.47
CA GLU A 58 2.61 1.10 -23.79
C GLU A 58 1.47 0.19 -24.29
N ASP A 59 1.63 -1.12 -24.16
CA ASP A 59 0.58 -2.08 -24.50
C ASP A 59 -0.66 -1.89 -23.63
N GLY A 60 -0.50 -1.64 -22.33
CA GLY A 60 -1.60 -1.38 -21.42
C GLY A 60 -2.35 -0.09 -21.74
N TRP A 61 -1.65 0.97 -22.16
CA TRP A 61 -2.26 2.20 -22.65
C TRP A 61 -3.12 1.95 -23.88
N ARG A 62 -2.59 1.19 -24.85
CA ARG A 62 -3.28 0.87 -26.10
C ARG A 62 -4.49 -0.04 -25.88
N GLU A 63 -4.31 -1.13 -25.15
CA GLU A 63 -5.29 -2.22 -25.05
C GLU A 63 -6.38 -1.95 -24.03
N ARG A 64 -6.06 -1.29 -22.90
CA ARG A 64 -7.02 -1.09 -21.81
C ARG A 64 -7.66 0.29 -21.81
N PHE A 65 -6.97 1.29 -22.35
CA PHE A 65 -7.39 2.68 -22.28
C PHE A 65 -7.55 3.35 -23.66
N GLY A 66 -7.18 2.67 -24.74
CA GLY A 66 -7.27 3.25 -26.09
C GLY A 66 -6.39 4.48 -26.28
N ARG A 67 -5.30 4.60 -25.51
CA ARG A 67 -4.34 5.70 -25.56
C ARG A 67 -3.05 5.25 -26.23
N SER A 68 -2.36 6.16 -26.89
CA SER A 68 -1.05 5.93 -27.52
C SER A 68 0.01 6.76 -26.80
N VAL A 69 1.17 6.16 -26.57
CA VAL A 69 2.35 6.85 -25.99
C VAL A 69 2.95 7.78 -27.05
N GLU A 70 3.34 8.98 -26.65
CA GLU A 70 3.96 9.96 -27.53
C GLU A 70 5.38 9.55 -27.94
N ALA A 71 5.82 9.97 -29.13
CA ALA A 71 7.09 9.50 -29.70
C ALA A 71 8.33 9.96 -28.92
N ASP A 72 8.23 11.07 -28.20
CA ASP A 72 9.26 11.65 -27.33
C ASP A 72 9.01 11.40 -25.83
N ALA A 73 8.06 10.51 -25.51
CA ALA A 73 7.75 10.14 -24.14
C ALA A 73 8.98 9.57 -23.40
N THR A 74 9.24 10.08 -22.19
CA THR A 74 10.30 9.56 -21.34
C THR A 74 9.78 8.36 -20.54
N SER A 75 10.37 7.19 -20.77
CA SER A 75 10.00 5.98 -20.03
C SER A 75 10.50 6.03 -18.58
N MET A 76 9.73 5.41 -17.69
CA MET A 76 10.10 5.12 -16.31
C MET A 76 10.24 3.61 -16.13
N VAL A 77 11.08 3.20 -15.19
CA VAL A 77 11.43 1.81 -14.95
C VAL A 77 10.77 1.30 -13.67
N ILE A 78 10.15 0.14 -13.75
CA ILE A 78 9.62 -0.60 -12.59
C ILE A 78 10.23 -2.00 -12.52
N LEU A 79 10.26 -2.60 -11.34
CA LEU A 79 10.62 -4.00 -11.19
C LEU A 79 9.51 -4.89 -11.76
N HIS A 80 9.91 -5.93 -12.48
CA HIS A 80 9.01 -6.95 -13.01
C HIS A 80 9.27 -8.29 -12.31
N PRO A 81 8.27 -8.93 -11.69
CA PRO A 81 8.45 -10.24 -11.08
C PRO A 81 9.04 -11.24 -12.08
N PHE A 82 10.13 -11.92 -11.71
CA PHE A 82 10.83 -12.91 -12.54
C PHE A 82 11.38 -12.39 -13.87
N GLY A 83 11.50 -11.07 -14.02
CA GLY A 83 12.19 -10.41 -15.13
C GLY A 83 13.12 -9.31 -14.62
N PRO A 84 13.92 -8.68 -15.50
CA PRO A 84 14.85 -7.64 -15.08
C PRO A 84 14.10 -6.38 -14.63
N VAL A 85 13.38 -5.74 -15.56
CA VAL A 85 12.58 -4.53 -15.33
C VAL A 85 11.51 -4.41 -16.41
N ARG A 86 10.58 -3.46 -16.26
CA ARG A 86 9.59 -3.08 -17.28
C ARG A 86 9.53 -1.56 -17.41
N PHE A 87 9.30 -1.09 -18.64
CA PHE A 87 9.04 0.32 -18.92
C PHE A 87 7.56 0.68 -18.80
N VAL A 88 7.29 1.84 -18.20
CA VAL A 88 5.97 2.44 -18.08
C VAL A 88 6.04 3.93 -18.40
N TYR A 89 4.91 4.51 -18.78
CA TYR A 89 4.77 5.89 -19.22
C TYR A 89 3.65 6.56 -18.42
N ASP A 90 3.83 7.84 -18.10
CA ASP A 90 2.79 8.61 -17.41
C ASP A 90 1.65 8.93 -18.37
N ILE A 91 0.43 9.08 -17.84
CA ILE A 91 -0.72 9.56 -18.62
C ILE A 91 -0.42 10.87 -19.35
N ALA A 92 0.40 11.75 -18.76
CA ALA A 92 0.80 13.01 -19.36
C ALA A 92 1.62 12.85 -20.66
N ASP A 93 2.20 11.67 -20.92
CA ASP A 93 2.98 11.37 -22.14
C ASP A 93 2.17 10.54 -23.14
N THR A 94 0.84 10.62 -23.07
CA THR A 94 -0.05 9.83 -23.92
C THR A 94 -1.15 10.70 -24.51
N THR A 95 -1.58 10.35 -25.72
CA THR A 95 -2.73 10.95 -26.38
C THR A 95 -3.86 9.92 -26.50
N GLY A 96 -5.11 10.33 -26.21
CA GLY A 96 -6.30 9.49 -26.32
C GLY A 96 -7.45 9.91 -25.39
N PRO A 97 -8.47 9.06 -25.19
CA PRO A 97 -9.63 9.34 -24.35
C PRO A 97 -9.27 9.58 -22.88
N GLU A 98 -10.00 10.47 -22.19
CA GLU A 98 -9.84 10.64 -20.74
C GLU A 98 -10.04 9.33 -19.98
N LEU A 99 -9.28 9.14 -18.90
CA LEU A 99 -9.44 7.97 -18.05
C LEU A 99 -10.75 8.06 -17.25
N PRO A 100 -11.50 6.95 -17.10
CA PRO A 100 -12.61 6.88 -16.16
C PRO A 100 -12.14 7.24 -14.74
N THR A 101 -12.99 7.95 -14.00
CA THR A 101 -12.71 8.40 -12.62
C THR A 101 -12.38 7.24 -11.69
N GLU A 102 -12.97 6.07 -11.94
CA GLU A 102 -12.76 4.83 -11.18
C GLU A 102 -11.36 4.25 -11.40
N VAL A 103 -10.71 4.57 -12.50
CA VAL A 103 -9.34 4.12 -12.79
C VAL A 103 -8.33 5.12 -12.22
N SER A 104 -8.58 6.42 -12.40
CA SER A 104 -7.69 7.48 -11.92
C SER A 104 -7.76 7.65 -10.40
N THR A 105 -8.92 7.41 -9.81
CA THR A 105 -9.19 7.54 -8.37
C THR A 105 -10.05 6.39 -7.84
N PRO A 106 -9.53 5.14 -7.81
CA PRO A 106 -10.31 3.92 -7.54
C PRO A 106 -11.04 3.87 -6.20
N PHE A 107 -10.72 4.79 -5.28
CA PHE A 107 -11.37 4.87 -3.97
C PHE A 107 -11.91 6.25 -3.58
N ALA A 108 -12.12 7.17 -4.53
CA ALA A 108 -12.57 8.54 -4.23
C ALA A 108 -13.91 8.61 -3.45
N ALA A 109 -14.87 7.73 -3.77
CA ALA A 109 -16.23 7.76 -3.24
C ALA A 109 -16.61 6.55 -2.36
N VAL A 110 -15.64 5.74 -1.93
CA VAL A 110 -15.95 4.38 -1.47
C VAL A 110 -16.11 4.30 0.05
N GLY A 111 -17.20 3.66 0.49
CA GLY A 111 -17.63 3.56 1.88
C GLY A 111 -16.69 2.82 2.83
N ALA A 112 -17.08 2.76 4.11
CA ALA A 112 -16.35 2.00 5.13
C ALA A 112 -16.30 0.50 4.80
N PRO A 113 -15.34 -0.26 5.34
CA PRO A 113 -15.35 -1.71 5.26
C PRO A 113 -16.65 -2.29 5.79
N THR A 114 -17.10 -3.37 5.15
CA THR A 114 -18.31 -4.10 5.50
C THR A 114 -17.96 -5.31 6.37
N TRP A 115 -18.93 -5.87 7.08
CA TRP A 115 -18.69 -7.08 7.88
C TRP A 115 -18.44 -8.31 6.99
N ASP A 116 -19.15 -8.44 5.88
CA ASP A 116 -18.93 -9.53 4.91
C ASP A 116 -17.53 -9.45 4.29
N GLY A 117 -17.10 -8.27 3.87
CA GLY A 117 -15.74 -8.05 3.37
C GLY A 117 -14.69 -8.39 4.43
N LEU A 118 -14.94 -8.04 5.69
CA LEU A 118 -14.06 -8.41 6.80
C LEU A 118 -14.07 -9.92 7.09
N HIS A 119 -15.18 -10.63 6.87
CA HIS A 119 -15.20 -12.09 6.94
C HIS A 119 -14.30 -12.73 5.88
N LEU A 120 -14.23 -12.18 4.66
CA LEU A 120 -13.28 -12.63 3.63
C LEU A 120 -11.82 -12.44 4.07
N VAL A 121 -11.52 -11.31 4.72
CA VAL A 121 -10.19 -11.04 5.29
C VAL A 121 -9.87 -12.08 6.37
N VAL A 122 -10.74 -12.25 7.36
CA VAL A 122 -10.56 -13.20 8.47
C VAL A 122 -10.41 -14.63 7.96
N ALA A 123 -11.21 -15.05 6.97
CA ALA A 123 -11.11 -16.37 6.36
C ALA A 123 -9.76 -16.57 5.66
N THR A 124 -9.27 -15.53 4.96
CA THR A 124 -7.95 -15.57 4.31
C THR A 124 -6.82 -15.67 5.33
N LEU A 125 -6.88 -14.88 6.42
CA LEU A 125 -5.89 -14.93 7.50
C LEU A 125 -5.90 -16.28 8.21
N ARG A 126 -7.08 -16.85 8.48
CA ARG A 126 -7.22 -18.17 9.11
C ARG A 126 -6.58 -19.26 8.25
N ARG A 127 -6.88 -19.30 6.95
CA ARG A 127 -6.28 -20.29 6.02
C ARG A 127 -4.75 -20.21 5.96
N LYS A 128 -4.19 -19.03 6.20
CA LYS A 128 -2.75 -18.77 6.19
C LYS A 128 -2.09 -18.84 7.58
N ASN A 129 -2.84 -19.21 8.62
CA ASN A 129 -2.37 -19.20 10.01
C ASN A 129 -1.83 -17.83 10.48
N LEU A 130 -2.46 -16.75 10.01
CA LEU A 130 -2.11 -15.35 10.29
C LEU A 130 -3.13 -14.62 11.15
N LEU A 131 -4.22 -15.30 11.54
CA LEU A 131 -5.25 -14.68 12.37
C LEU A 131 -4.72 -14.50 13.81
N PRO A 132 -4.77 -13.29 14.39
CA PRO A 132 -4.36 -13.07 15.77
C PRO A 132 -5.22 -13.90 16.74
N GLU A 133 -4.60 -14.39 17.82
CA GLU A 133 -5.31 -15.15 18.86
C GLU A 133 -6.45 -14.34 19.51
N HIS A 134 -6.22 -13.03 19.69
CA HIS A 134 -7.15 -12.12 20.34
C HIS A 134 -7.61 -11.03 19.37
N LEU A 135 -8.89 -11.10 19.00
CA LEU A 135 -9.55 -10.06 18.21
C LEU A 135 -10.19 -9.00 19.13
N PRO A 136 -10.23 -7.72 18.71
CA PRO A 136 -10.85 -6.67 19.50
C PRO A 136 -12.37 -6.88 19.56
N GLN A 137 -12.97 -6.63 20.72
CA GLN A 137 -14.43 -6.54 20.86
C GLN A 137 -14.88 -5.18 20.32
N THR A 138 -15.32 -5.14 19.07
CA THR A 138 -15.74 -3.89 18.40
C THR A 138 -16.91 -4.14 17.46
N ARG A 139 -17.80 -3.14 17.35
CA ARG A 139 -18.86 -3.10 16.34
C ARG A 139 -18.44 -2.36 15.06
N SER A 140 -17.21 -1.88 14.99
CA SER A 140 -16.66 -1.18 13.82
C SER A 140 -15.75 -2.09 13.00
N ALA A 141 -16.16 -2.40 11.78
CA ALA A 141 -15.35 -3.14 10.81
C ALA A 141 -14.01 -2.43 10.53
N SER A 142 -14.01 -1.08 10.48
CA SER A 142 -12.79 -0.27 10.35
C SER A 142 -11.80 -0.49 11.50
N VAL A 143 -12.29 -0.54 12.75
CA VAL A 143 -11.44 -0.78 13.93
C VAL A 143 -10.85 -2.19 13.89
N MET A 144 -11.67 -3.19 13.55
CA MET A 144 -11.20 -4.57 13.44
C MET A 144 -10.17 -4.72 12.31
N LEU A 145 -10.44 -4.18 11.12
CA LEU A 145 -9.50 -4.19 10.01
C LEU A 145 -8.18 -3.50 10.36
N THR A 146 -8.24 -2.32 10.99
CA THR A 146 -7.04 -1.60 11.44
C THR A 146 -6.20 -2.46 12.38
N ARG A 147 -6.85 -3.15 13.33
CA ARG A 147 -6.16 -4.05 14.26
C ARG A 147 -5.51 -5.24 13.55
N LEU A 148 -6.20 -5.85 12.59
CA LEU A 148 -5.63 -6.93 11.77
C LEU A 148 -4.43 -6.44 10.96
N LEU A 149 -4.50 -5.26 10.35
CA LEU A 149 -3.39 -4.66 9.61
C LEU A 149 -2.18 -4.38 10.51
N THR A 150 -2.39 -3.90 11.74
CA THR A 150 -1.31 -3.69 12.71
C THR A 150 -0.60 -4.99 13.06
N GLU A 151 -1.34 -6.07 13.33
CA GLU A 151 -0.71 -7.37 13.64
C GLU A 151 0.02 -7.95 12.42
N LEU A 152 -0.54 -7.83 11.21
CA LEU A 152 0.16 -8.21 9.99
C LEU A 152 1.42 -7.40 9.76
N ALA A 153 1.38 -6.08 10.02
CA ALA A 153 2.53 -5.21 9.92
C ALA A 153 3.65 -5.67 10.87
N LEU A 154 3.33 -5.99 12.13
CA LEU A 154 4.30 -6.51 13.10
C LEU A 154 4.87 -7.89 12.72
N ILE A 155 4.05 -8.76 12.11
CA ILE A 155 4.50 -10.08 11.63
C ILE A 155 5.44 -9.91 10.43
N TYR A 156 4.99 -9.26 9.36
CA TYR A 156 5.72 -9.19 8.08
C TYR A 156 6.95 -8.29 8.11
N SER A 157 7.01 -7.36 9.06
CA SER A 157 8.23 -6.57 9.33
C SER A 157 9.29 -7.35 10.13
N GLY A 158 8.96 -8.54 10.64
CA GLY A 158 9.86 -9.34 11.47
C GLY A 158 9.92 -8.90 12.94
N HIS A 159 9.13 -7.91 13.35
CA HIS A 159 9.08 -7.43 14.75
C HIS A 159 8.46 -8.46 15.73
N ARG A 160 7.77 -9.49 15.22
CA ARG A 160 7.32 -10.68 15.98
C ARG A 160 8.31 -11.86 15.92
N GLY A 161 9.50 -11.64 15.37
CA GLY A 161 10.47 -12.70 15.10
C GLY A 161 10.36 -13.26 13.68
N SER A 162 11.21 -14.23 13.37
CA SER A 162 11.28 -14.85 12.05
C SER A 162 10.08 -15.74 11.76
N ARG A 163 9.60 -15.72 10.52
CA ARG A 163 8.56 -16.59 9.97
C ARG A 163 9.04 -17.13 8.61
N PRO A 164 9.87 -18.18 8.59
CA PRO A 164 10.44 -18.73 7.36
C PRO A 164 9.37 -19.16 6.34
N GLU A 165 8.22 -19.63 6.81
CA GLU A 165 7.07 -20.01 5.99
C GLU A 165 6.46 -18.83 5.20
N LEU A 166 6.76 -17.59 5.61
CA LEU A 166 6.36 -16.35 4.95
C LEU A 166 7.55 -15.64 4.27
N ALA A 167 8.74 -16.25 4.28
CA ALA A 167 10.00 -15.60 3.90
C ALA A 167 10.30 -14.31 4.69
N VAL A 168 9.96 -14.27 5.98
CA VAL A 168 10.19 -13.13 6.87
C VAL A 168 11.35 -13.43 7.83
N SER A 169 12.40 -12.63 7.76
CA SER A 169 13.49 -12.63 8.74
C SER A 169 13.12 -11.83 9.98
N ALA A 170 13.66 -12.21 11.15
CA ALA A 170 13.48 -11.42 12.36
C ALA A 170 14.11 -10.02 12.20
N ALA A 171 13.42 -8.99 12.69
CA ALA A 171 14.02 -7.67 12.82
C ALA A 171 15.16 -7.70 13.87
N ASP A 172 16.03 -6.69 13.84
CA ASP A 172 17.09 -6.55 14.84
C ASP A 172 16.47 -6.48 16.26
N PRO A 173 16.89 -7.36 17.19
CA PRO A 173 16.31 -7.40 18.54
C PRO A 173 16.52 -6.10 19.35
N HIS A 174 17.44 -5.22 18.93
CA HIS A 174 17.72 -3.94 19.58
C HIS A 174 16.96 -2.76 18.99
N VAL A 175 16.05 -2.98 18.03
CA VAL A 175 15.22 -1.90 17.48
C VAL A 175 14.38 -1.28 18.60
N GLU A 176 14.47 0.04 18.74
CA GLU A 176 13.71 0.77 19.74
C GLU A 176 12.19 0.68 19.50
N ARG A 177 11.41 0.69 20.58
CA ARG A 177 9.94 0.69 20.51
C ARG A 177 9.37 1.87 19.72
N SER A 178 10.08 3.00 19.69
CA SER A 178 9.76 4.19 18.90
C SER A 178 9.77 3.89 17.40
N GLN A 179 10.82 3.25 16.90
CA GLN A 179 10.97 2.81 15.52
C GLN A 179 9.95 1.73 15.14
N VAL A 180 9.76 0.70 15.98
CA VAL A 180 8.75 -0.36 15.73
C VAL A 180 7.36 0.25 15.53
N ARG A 181 6.98 1.18 16.42
CA ARG A 181 5.69 1.89 16.33
C ARG A 181 5.61 2.70 15.03
N PHE A 182 6.64 3.50 14.73
CA PHE A 182 6.66 4.37 13.56
C PHE A 182 6.58 3.58 12.24
N GLU A 183 7.34 2.50 12.09
CA GLU A 183 7.29 1.62 10.92
C GLU A 183 5.90 0.98 10.76
N THR A 184 5.33 0.47 11.86
CA THR A 184 3.99 -0.14 11.88
C THR A 184 2.91 0.87 11.50
N GLU A 185 3.01 2.11 11.98
CA GLU A 185 2.11 3.19 11.59
C GLU A 185 2.26 3.55 10.11
N CYS A 186 3.47 3.68 9.59
CA CYS A 186 3.71 3.90 8.15
C CYS A 186 3.05 2.82 7.29
N ILE A 187 3.24 1.55 7.65
CA ILE A 187 2.69 0.40 6.92
C ILE A 187 1.15 0.43 6.93
N THR A 188 0.55 0.56 8.12
CA THR A 188 -0.91 0.55 8.26
C THR A 188 -1.55 1.76 7.57
N TRP A 189 -0.92 2.93 7.66
CA TRP A 189 -1.36 4.15 6.98
C TRP A 189 -1.28 4.06 5.46
N LEU A 190 -0.21 3.48 4.91
CA LEU A 190 -0.05 3.24 3.48
C LEU A 190 -1.15 2.32 2.97
N ILE A 191 -1.29 1.13 3.58
CA ILE A 191 -2.29 0.14 3.15
C ILE A 191 -3.69 0.74 3.27
N ALA A 192 -4.04 1.34 4.41
CA ALA A 192 -5.35 1.96 4.62
C ALA A 192 -5.66 3.01 3.55
N GLY A 193 -4.70 3.88 3.23
CA GLY A 193 -4.88 4.86 2.17
C GLY A 193 -5.05 4.26 0.79
N ARG A 194 -4.22 3.27 0.47
CA ARG A 194 -4.20 2.58 -0.83
C ARG A 194 -5.44 1.72 -1.08
N ILE A 195 -6.12 1.27 -0.02
CA ILE A 195 -7.41 0.57 -0.12
C ILE A 195 -8.61 1.50 0.10
N GLY A 196 -8.41 2.82 0.29
CA GLY A 196 -9.49 3.80 0.45
C GLY A 196 -10.11 3.90 1.85
N LEU A 197 -9.45 3.41 2.89
CA LEU A 197 -9.91 3.55 4.27
C LEU A 197 -9.56 4.95 4.81
N ARG A 198 -10.58 5.79 5.02
CA ARG A 198 -10.43 7.17 5.51
C ARG A 198 -9.93 7.28 6.96
N ALA A 199 -10.07 6.21 7.76
CA ALA A 199 -9.97 6.29 9.23
C ALA A 199 -8.58 6.08 9.86
N ALA A 200 -7.52 5.73 9.11
CA ALA A 200 -6.26 5.28 9.73
C ALA A 200 -5.18 6.38 9.95
N ALA A 201 -5.48 7.66 9.70
CA ALA A 201 -4.43 8.68 9.53
C ALA A 201 -4.45 9.86 10.53
N THR A 202 -5.24 9.81 11.59
CA THR A 202 -5.50 11.01 12.39
C THR A 202 -4.58 11.24 13.59
N GLY A 203 -3.81 10.24 14.05
CA GLY A 203 -3.04 10.33 15.29
C GLY A 203 -1.55 10.63 15.12
N SER A 204 -0.72 9.57 15.12
CA SER A 204 0.72 9.68 15.36
C SER A 204 1.55 10.09 14.13
N LEU A 205 1.22 9.63 12.93
CA LEU A 205 1.93 10.08 11.71
C LEU A 205 1.77 11.58 11.44
N LYS A 206 0.64 12.18 11.83
CA LYS A 206 0.40 13.61 11.63
C LYS A 206 1.40 14.46 12.42
N GLY A 207 1.85 14.01 13.59
CA GLY A 207 2.93 14.64 14.38
C GLY A 207 4.22 14.75 13.58
N TYR A 208 4.71 13.62 13.07
CA TYR A 208 5.94 13.56 12.27
C TYR A 208 5.82 14.25 10.91
N LEU A 209 4.68 14.09 10.21
CA LEU A 209 4.49 14.59 8.84
C LEU A 209 4.14 16.09 8.79
N LYS A 210 3.46 16.64 9.81
CA LYS A 210 2.93 18.02 9.78
C LYS A 210 3.55 18.94 10.83
N HIS A 211 3.95 18.40 11.98
CA HIS A 211 4.37 19.21 13.13
C HIS A 211 5.89 19.22 13.36
N GLY A 212 6.67 18.56 12.49
CA GLY A 212 8.13 18.62 12.51
C GLY A 212 8.77 17.90 13.71
N GLU A 213 8.04 16.98 14.35
CA GLU A 213 8.63 16.08 15.35
C GLU A 213 9.81 15.32 14.73
N LEU A 214 10.89 15.13 15.50
CA LEU A 214 12.05 14.38 15.05
C LEU A 214 11.62 12.97 14.62
N MET A 215 11.81 12.66 13.34
CA MET A 215 11.47 11.36 12.78
C MET A 215 12.32 10.28 13.45
N PRO A 216 11.71 9.24 14.06
CA PRO A 216 12.45 8.10 14.57
C PRO A 216 13.24 7.43 13.44
N PRO A 217 14.30 6.67 13.76
CA PRO A 217 14.92 5.79 12.78
C PRO A 217 13.86 4.91 12.10
N VAL A 218 14.01 4.67 10.79
CA VAL A 218 13.05 3.93 9.98
C VAL A 218 13.79 3.14 8.92
N SER A 219 13.43 1.87 8.73
CA SER A 219 13.81 1.14 7.51
C SER A 219 12.71 1.30 6.47
N ARG A 220 13.01 2.08 5.43
CA ARG A 220 12.10 2.33 4.31
C ARG A 220 11.85 1.06 3.51
N ASP A 221 12.90 0.26 3.37
CA ASP A 221 12.85 -1.04 2.70
C ASP A 221 11.86 -1.97 3.38
N ARG A 222 11.99 -2.14 4.71
CA ARG A 222 11.07 -2.94 5.53
C ARG A 222 9.63 -2.46 5.39
N VAL A 223 9.39 -1.15 5.44
CA VAL A 223 8.04 -0.58 5.30
C VAL A 223 7.44 -0.93 3.92
N LEU A 224 8.15 -0.63 2.84
CA LEU A 224 7.64 -0.83 1.47
C LEU A 224 7.44 -2.31 1.13
N HIS A 225 8.37 -3.18 1.53
CA HIS A 225 8.24 -4.62 1.32
C HIS A 225 7.13 -5.23 2.17
N THR A 226 6.95 -4.76 3.41
CA THR A 226 5.84 -5.23 4.26
C THR A 226 4.48 -4.86 3.67
N VAL A 227 4.33 -3.63 3.17
CA VAL A 227 3.09 -3.21 2.47
C VAL A 227 2.81 -4.13 1.28
N ASN A 228 3.81 -4.37 0.43
CA ASN A 228 3.68 -5.29 -0.71
C ASN A 228 3.27 -6.70 -0.30
N ALA A 229 3.90 -7.24 0.74
CA ALA A 229 3.64 -8.59 1.22
C ALA A 229 2.19 -8.73 1.72
N ILE A 230 1.71 -7.76 2.50
CA ILE A 230 0.35 -7.75 3.04
C ILE A 230 -0.67 -7.57 1.91
N GLU A 231 -0.49 -6.60 1.01
CA GLU A 231 -1.42 -6.39 -0.11
C GLU A 231 -1.50 -7.61 -1.02
N ARG A 232 -0.37 -8.30 -1.26
CA ARG A 232 -0.31 -9.52 -2.07
C ARG A 232 -1.15 -10.68 -1.49
N LEU A 233 -1.37 -10.72 -0.18
CA LEU A 233 -2.28 -11.71 0.44
C LEU A 233 -3.70 -11.65 -0.13
N PHE A 234 -4.10 -10.47 -0.61
CA PHE A 234 -5.44 -10.16 -1.09
C PHE A 234 -5.46 -9.80 -2.58
N GLY A 235 -4.39 -10.12 -3.32
CA GLY A 235 -4.30 -9.87 -4.77
C GLY A 235 -3.82 -8.45 -5.15
N GLY A 236 -3.28 -7.68 -4.21
CA GLY A 236 -2.83 -6.29 -4.41
C GLY A 236 -3.80 -5.27 -3.80
N ALA A 237 -3.41 -4.00 -3.77
CA ALA A 237 -4.20 -2.95 -3.10
C ALA A 237 -5.62 -2.79 -3.68
N LEU A 238 -5.76 -2.82 -5.01
CA LEU A 238 -7.06 -2.68 -5.67
C LEU A 238 -8.02 -3.82 -5.30
N ALA A 239 -7.57 -5.06 -5.46
CA ALA A 239 -8.35 -6.25 -5.11
C ALA A 239 -8.67 -6.29 -3.61
N PHE A 240 -7.73 -5.89 -2.76
CA PHE A 240 -7.97 -5.79 -1.32
C PHE A 240 -9.03 -4.74 -0.98
N GLY A 241 -8.96 -3.56 -1.61
CA GLY A 241 -9.95 -2.50 -1.45
C GLY A 241 -11.35 -2.94 -1.88
N THR A 242 -11.48 -3.71 -2.96
CA THR A 242 -12.77 -4.31 -3.34
C THR A 242 -13.23 -5.34 -2.32
N ALA A 243 -12.34 -6.24 -1.88
CA ALA A 243 -12.68 -7.31 -0.95
C ALA A 243 -13.20 -6.81 0.39
N VAL A 244 -12.60 -5.77 0.97
CA VAL A 244 -13.04 -5.23 2.28
C VAL A 244 -14.40 -4.54 2.24
N ARG A 245 -14.98 -4.36 1.05
CA ARG A 245 -16.28 -3.72 0.83
C ARG A 245 -17.28 -4.64 0.15
N HIS A 246 -16.95 -5.92 0.05
CA HIS A 246 -17.88 -6.91 -0.44
C HIS A 246 -19.10 -6.94 0.49
N GLU A 247 -20.30 -6.85 -0.08
CA GLU A 247 -21.55 -7.11 0.62
C GLU A 247 -22.20 -8.32 -0.03
N MET A 248 -22.59 -9.29 0.79
CA MET A 248 -23.45 -10.36 0.32
C MET A 248 -24.84 -9.77 0.11
N PRO A 249 -25.43 -9.88 -1.10
CA PRO A 249 -26.81 -9.48 -1.31
C PRO A 249 -27.70 -10.22 -0.31
N SER A 250 -28.61 -9.50 0.35
CA SER A 250 -29.62 -10.12 1.21
C SER A 250 -30.38 -11.18 0.41
N LEU A 251 -30.53 -12.38 0.96
CA LEU A 251 -31.37 -13.44 0.38
C LEU A 251 -32.87 -13.12 0.44
N PHE A 252 -33.23 -12.10 1.20
CA PHE A 252 -34.57 -11.58 1.30
C PHE A 252 -34.57 -10.16 0.73
N ASP A 253 -35.31 -9.94 -0.35
CA ASP A 253 -35.73 -8.59 -0.71
C ASP A 253 -36.46 -8.04 0.51
N LEU A 254 -35.92 -6.98 1.12
CA LEU A 254 -36.67 -6.23 2.10
C LEU A 254 -37.82 -5.57 1.33
N ASP A 255 -39.00 -6.19 1.37
CA ASP A 255 -40.22 -5.57 0.88
C ASP A 255 -40.30 -4.16 1.49
N GLU A 256 -40.20 -3.14 0.64
CA GLU A 256 -40.31 -1.72 1.04
C GLU A 256 -41.64 -1.43 1.76
N GLN A 257 -42.58 -2.39 1.77
CA GLN A 257 -43.86 -2.32 2.46
C GLN A 257 -43.78 -2.55 3.98
N LEU A 258 -42.63 -2.98 4.54
CA LEU A 258 -42.44 -3.12 5.98
C LEU A 258 -41.73 -1.93 6.65
N ALA A 259 -41.42 -0.88 5.89
CA ALA A 259 -41.02 0.41 6.45
C ALA A 259 -42.28 1.23 6.79
N VAL A 260 -42.92 0.91 7.92
CA VAL A 260 -43.93 1.75 8.59
C VAL A 260 -43.33 2.34 9.86
#